data_AF-A0AAW1HWW6-F1
#
_entry.id   AF-A0AAW1HWW6-F1
#
_cell.length_a   1.000
_cell.length_b   1.000
_cell.length_c   1.000
_cell.angle_alpha   90.00
_cell.angle_beta   90.00
_cell.angle_gamma   90.00
#
_symmetry.space_group_name_H-M   'P 1'
#
loop_
_entity.id
_entity.type
_entity.pdbx_description
1 polymer ?
#
loop_
_entity_poly.entity_id
_entity_poly.type
_entity_poly.pdbx_seq_one_letter_code
_entity_poly.pdbx_strand_id
1 'polypeptide(L)'
;MGTSKLQALWNHPAGPKTIHFWAPTFKWGISIANIADFAKPPEELSYPQQIVVACSGIIWSRYGTVITPKNWNLFSVNLAMAGTGLYQLSRKIKHDYFQEAEPVAAQE
;
A
#
# COMPACT_ATOMS: atom_id res chain seq x y z
N MET A 1 -12.49 -35.83 -9.89
CA MET A 1 -11.17 -35.35 -10.36
C MET A 1 -10.89 -34.01 -9.69
N GLY A 2 -10.04 -34.00 -8.66
CA GLY A 2 -9.63 -32.75 -8.01
C GLY A 2 -8.69 -32.00 -8.94
N THR A 3 -9.12 -30.87 -9.49
CA THR A 3 -8.20 -29.95 -10.17
C THR A 3 -7.13 -29.55 -9.16
N SER A 4 -5.87 -29.85 -9.44
CA SER A 4 -4.74 -29.40 -8.61
C SER A 4 -4.89 -27.90 -8.37
N LYS A 5 -4.69 -27.41 -7.14
CA LYS A 5 -4.84 -26.00 -6.79
C LYS A 5 -4.04 -25.07 -7.73
N LEU A 6 -2.93 -25.57 -8.27
CA LEU A 6 -2.12 -24.92 -9.30
C LEU A 6 -2.85 -24.78 -10.64
N GLN A 7 -3.57 -25.81 -11.08
CA GLN A 7 -4.38 -25.78 -12.30
C GLN A 7 -5.60 -24.86 -12.17
N ALA A 8 -6.18 -24.76 -10.97
CA ALA A 8 -7.23 -23.80 -10.66
C ALA A 8 -6.71 -22.35 -10.70
N LEU A 9 -5.51 -22.09 -10.17
CA LEU A 9 -4.86 -20.76 -10.22
C LEU A 9 -4.49 -20.37 -11.66
N TRP A 10 -3.97 -21.34 -12.45
CA TRP A 10 -3.53 -21.14 -13.83
C TRP A 10 -4.67 -20.82 -14.81
N ASN A 11 -5.87 -21.36 -14.55
CA ASN A 11 -7.04 -21.13 -15.38
C ASN A 11 -8.00 -20.07 -14.80
N HIS A 12 -7.61 -19.37 -13.72
CA HIS A 12 -8.43 -18.30 -13.16
C HIS A 12 -8.57 -17.15 -14.17
N PRO A 13 -9.77 -16.56 -14.33
CA PRO A 13 -10.00 -15.46 -15.29
C PRO A 13 -9.19 -14.19 -14.98
N ALA A 14 -8.81 -13.97 -13.71
CA ALA A 14 -7.81 -12.99 -13.28
C ALA A 14 -6.45 -13.62 -12.93
N GLY A 15 -6.13 -14.77 -13.53
CA GLY A 15 -4.92 -15.56 -13.25
C GLY A 15 -3.72 -15.14 -14.11
N PRO A 16 -2.59 -15.87 -14.01
CA PRO A 16 -1.31 -15.50 -14.62
C PRO A 16 -1.30 -15.33 -16.14
N LYS A 17 -2.34 -15.82 -16.83
CA LYS A 17 -2.50 -15.68 -18.28
C LYS A 17 -3.05 -14.31 -18.70
N THR A 18 -3.50 -13.47 -17.78
CA THR A 18 -4.20 -12.22 -18.12
C THR A 18 -3.51 -10.99 -17.54
N ILE A 19 -3.75 -9.85 -18.18
CA ILE A 19 -3.25 -8.55 -17.73
C ILE A 19 -3.73 -8.20 -16.30
N HIS A 20 -4.87 -8.74 -15.89
CA HIS A 20 -5.43 -8.57 -14.55
C HIS A 20 -4.54 -9.14 -13.45
N PHE A 21 -3.64 -10.08 -13.76
CA PHE A 21 -2.63 -10.54 -12.81
C PHE A 21 -1.35 -9.71 -12.88
N TRP A 22 -0.84 -9.45 -14.08
CA TRP A 22 0.46 -8.79 -14.27
C TRP A 22 0.43 -7.29 -13.94
N ALA A 23 -0.64 -6.56 -14.28
CA ALA A 23 -0.72 -5.14 -13.97
C ALA A 23 -0.67 -4.86 -12.45
N PRO A 24 -1.45 -5.54 -11.59
CA PRO A 24 -1.27 -5.45 -10.15
C PRO A 24 0.10 -5.93 -9.67
N THR A 25 0.67 -6.95 -10.32
CA THR A 25 2.00 -7.47 -9.97
C THR A 25 3.08 -6.38 -10.14
N PHE A 26 3.08 -5.65 -11.25
CA PHE A 26 4.02 -4.53 -11.45
C PHE A 26 3.76 -3.36 -10.49
N LYS A 27 2.50 -3.14 -10.11
CA LYS A 27 2.13 -2.10 -9.14
C LYS A 27 2.79 -2.30 -7.77
N TRP A 28 3.19 -3.53 -7.40
CA TRP A 28 3.95 -3.77 -6.17
C TRP A 28 5.26 -3.00 -6.09
N GLY A 29 5.85 -2.59 -7.23
CA GLY A 29 7.02 -1.71 -7.23
C GLY A 29 6.79 -0.41 -6.48
N ILE A 30 5.58 0.17 -6.53
CA ILE A 30 5.22 1.40 -5.80
C ILE A 30 5.21 1.15 -4.29
N SER A 31 4.67 0.01 -3.86
CA SER A 31 4.64 -0.36 -2.43
C SER A 31 6.06 -0.65 -1.92
N ILE A 32 6.89 -1.33 -2.71
CA ILE A 32 8.29 -1.60 -2.35
C ILE A 32 9.08 -0.30 -2.25
N ALA A 33 8.91 0.63 -3.19
CA ALA A 33 9.54 1.95 -3.13
C ALA A 33 9.11 2.73 -1.87
N ASN A 34 7.81 2.72 -1.54
CA ASN A 34 7.34 3.32 -0.29
C ASN A 34 7.94 2.68 0.96
N ILE A 35 8.15 1.36 0.98
CA ILE A 35 8.81 0.68 2.09
C ILE A 35 10.27 1.09 2.18
N ALA A 36 10.97 1.21 1.05
CA ALA A 36 12.36 1.70 1.03
C ALA A 36 12.45 3.14 1.57
N ASP A 37 11.45 3.98 1.30
CA ASP A 37 11.35 5.33 1.84
C ASP A 37 11.16 5.37 3.36
N PHE A 38 10.87 4.24 4.03
CA PHE A 38 10.82 4.21 5.49
C PHE A 38 12.18 4.47 6.16
N ALA A 39 13.29 4.31 5.43
CA ALA A 39 14.61 4.67 5.94
C ALA A 39 14.88 6.18 5.87
N LYS A 40 14.08 6.96 5.10
CA LYS A 40 14.28 8.40 4.95
C LYS A 40 13.84 9.19 6.18
N PRO A 41 14.49 10.32 6.46
CA PRO A 41 14.09 11.19 7.55
C PRO A 41 12.63 11.69 7.37
N PRO A 42 11.84 11.83 8.45
CA PRO A 42 10.44 12.26 8.35
C PRO A 42 10.26 13.67 7.77
N GLU A 43 11.27 14.54 7.84
CA GLU A 43 11.17 15.91 7.29
C GLU A 43 11.01 15.90 5.76
N GLU A 44 11.65 14.95 5.06
CA GLU A 44 11.58 14.81 3.60
C GLU A 44 10.27 14.19 3.11
N LEU A 45 9.44 13.66 4.02
CA LEU A 45 8.17 13.04 3.65
C LEU A 45 7.11 14.09 3.31
N SER A 46 6.43 13.90 2.18
CA SER A 46 5.35 14.80 1.73
C SER A 46 3.98 14.35 2.25
N TYR A 47 3.32 15.22 3.04
CA TYR A 47 1.96 14.97 3.55
C TYR A 47 0.93 14.70 2.43
N PRO A 48 0.80 15.57 1.40
CA PRO A 48 -0.16 15.33 0.31
C PRO A 48 0.08 13.99 -0.41
N GLN A 49 1.35 13.63 -0.63
CA GLN A 49 1.69 12.38 -1.29
C GLN A 49 1.24 11.17 -0.46
N GLN A 50 1.56 11.14 0.83
CA GLN A 50 1.20 10.00 1.68
C GLN A 50 -0.31 9.88 1.90
N ILE A 51 -1.02 11.00 1.97
CA ILE A 51 -2.49 11.01 2.02
C ILE A 51 -3.07 10.43 0.72
N VAL A 52 -2.58 10.85 -0.44
CA VAL A 52 -3.05 10.31 -1.74
C VAL A 52 -2.75 8.82 -1.84
N VAL A 53 -1.57 8.37 -1.44
CA VAL A 53 -1.19 6.94 -1.42
C VAL A 53 -2.11 6.13 -0.50
N ALA A 54 -2.38 6.63 0.72
CA ALA A 54 -3.27 5.99 1.67
C ALA A 54 -4.72 5.90 1.16
N CYS A 55 -5.30 7.04 0.76
CA CYS A 55 -6.68 7.14 0.30
C CYS A 55 -6.92 6.33 -0.98
N SER A 56 -6.01 6.44 -1.96
CA SER A 56 -6.13 5.67 -3.19
C SER A 56 -6.01 4.17 -2.93
N GLY A 57 -5.11 3.74 -2.03
CA GLY A 57 -5.00 2.35 -1.61
C GLY A 57 -6.30 1.80 -1.01
N ILE A 58 -6.98 2.57 -0.16
CA ILE A 58 -8.26 2.16 0.43
C ILE A 58 -9.35 2.01 -0.64
N ILE A 59 -9.51 3.03 -1.50
CA ILE A 59 -10.53 3.03 -2.56
C ILE A 59 -10.35 1.83 -3.49
N TRP A 60 -9.12 1.61 -3.97
CA TRP A 60 -8.83 0.54 -4.92
C TRP A 60 -8.83 -0.85 -4.27
N SER A 61 -8.60 -0.96 -2.96
CA SER A 61 -8.81 -2.21 -2.23
C SER A 61 -10.27 -2.64 -2.32
N ARG A 62 -11.23 -1.73 -2.11
CA ARG A 62 -12.66 -2.03 -2.26
C ARG A 62 -13.00 -2.45 -3.70
N TYR A 63 -12.42 -1.79 -4.70
CA TYR A 63 -12.65 -2.17 -6.11
C TYR A 63 -12.17 -3.59 -6.43
N GLY A 64 -11.03 -4.02 -5.88
CA GLY A 64 -10.50 -5.37 -6.10
C GLY A 64 -11.42 -6.51 -5.62
N THR A 65 -12.32 -6.24 -4.68
CA THR A 65 -13.26 -7.23 -4.11
C THR A 65 -14.69 -7.13 -4.67
N VAL A 66 -15.06 -5.98 -5.26
CA VAL A 66 -16.39 -5.73 -5.85
C VAL A 66 -16.44 -6.13 -7.32
N ILE A 67 -15.34 -5.98 -8.07
CA ILE A 67 -15.29 -6.37 -9.49
C ILE A 67 -15.42 -7.90 -9.62
N THR A 68 -16.24 -8.35 -10.56
CA THR A 68 -16.40 -9.78 -10.89
C THR A 68 -15.68 -10.10 -12.20
N PRO A 69 -14.77 -11.09 -12.24
CA PRO A 69 -14.33 -11.94 -11.12
C PRO A 69 -13.39 -11.22 -10.15
N LYS A 70 -13.43 -11.62 -8.87
CA LYS A 70 -12.64 -10.98 -7.79
C LYS A 70 -11.15 -11.04 -8.07
N ASN A 71 -10.47 -9.92 -7.93
CA ASN A 71 -9.03 -9.82 -8.14
C ASN A 71 -8.31 -9.59 -6.80
N TRP A 72 -7.90 -10.70 -6.19
CA TRP A 72 -7.20 -10.69 -4.91
C TRP A 72 -5.81 -10.03 -4.98
N ASN A 73 -5.11 -10.10 -6.12
CA ASN A 73 -3.81 -9.44 -6.27
C ASN A 73 -4.00 -7.90 -6.28
N LEU A 74 -4.99 -7.40 -7.02
CA LEU A 74 -5.36 -5.99 -7.01
C LEU A 74 -5.77 -5.52 -5.61
N PHE A 75 -6.52 -6.32 -4.87
CA PHE A 75 -6.84 -6.02 -3.47
C PHE A 75 -5.57 -5.92 -2.62
N SER A 76 -4.70 -6.96 -2.64
CA SER A 76 -3.51 -7.02 -1.80
C SER A 76 -2.52 -5.89 -2.04
N VAL A 77 -2.25 -5.53 -3.30
CA VAL A 77 -1.30 -4.46 -3.61
C VAL A 77 -1.80 -3.10 -3.13
N ASN A 78 -3.10 -2.84 -3.28
CA ASN A 78 -3.69 -1.57 -2.84
C ASN A 78 -3.82 -1.50 -1.31
N LEU A 79 -4.04 -2.64 -0.66
CA LEU A 79 -4.05 -2.72 0.80
C LEU A 79 -2.64 -2.46 1.36
N ALA A 80 -1.62 -3.05 0.77
CA ALA A 80 -0.22 -2.78 1.14
C ALA A 80 0.11 -1.29 0.95
N MET A 81 -0.27 -0.71 -0.19
CA MET A 81 -0.08 0.72 -0.48
C MET A 81 -0.78 1.62 0.56
N ALA A 82 -2.01 1.27 0.95
CA ALA A 82 -2.73 1.98 2.01
C ALA A 82 -1.99 1.91 3.35
N GLY A 83 -1.55 0.71 3.74
CA GLY A 83 -0.82 0.50 4.99
C GLY A 83 0.51 1.26 5.03
N THR A 84 1.28 1.23 3.94
CA THR A 84 2.56 1.93 3.86
C THR A 84 2.41 3.45 3.88
N GLY A 85 1.35 3.98 3.24
CA GLY A 85 1.03 5.40 3.26
C GLY A 85 0.58 5.88 4.65
N LEU A 86 -0.28 5.11 5.32
CA LEU A 86 -0.71 5.40 6.69
C LEU A 86 0.46 5.39 7.67
N TYR A 87 1.36 4.40 7.57
CA TYR A 87 2.56 4.35 8.41
C TYR A 87 3.46 5.58 8.23
N GLN A 88 3.68 6.00 6.98
CA GLN A 88 4.48 7.19 6.69
C GLN A 88 3.80 8.50 7.10
N LEU A 89 2.47 8.53 7.09
CA LEU A 89 1.72 9.65 7.63
C LEU A 89 1.85 9.69 9.17
N SER A 90 1.70 8.56 9.85
CA SER A 90 1.82 8.45 11.30
C SER A 90 3.21 8.84 11.81
N ARG A 91 4.29 8.41 11.14
CA ARG A 91 5.67 8.83 11.53
C ARG A 91 5.89 10.33 11.38
N LYS A 92 5.32 10.96 10.33
CA LYS A 92 5.50 12.39 10.09
C LYS A 92 4.72 13.22 11.11
N ILE A 93 3.47 12.83 11.40
CA ILE A 93 2.67 13.44 12.47
C ILE A 93 3.39 13.28 13.82
N LYS A 94 3.93 12.09 14.10
CA LYS A 94 4.68 11.88 15.35
C LYS A 94 5.89 12.81 15.44
N HIS A 95 6.66 12.93 14.37
CA HIS A 95 7.82 13.82 14.30
C HIS A 95 7.42 15.28 14.55
N ASP A 96 6.49 15.81 13.75
CA ASP A 96 6.17 17.24 13.77
C ASP A 96 5.48 17.66 15.08
N TYR A 97 4.60 16.84 15.67
CA TYR A 97 3.84 17.23 16.86
C TYR A 97 4.46 16.79 18.19
N PHE A 98 5.25 15.70 18.22
CA PHE A 98 5.80 15.19 19.48
C PHE A 98 7.30 15.45 19.67
N GLN A 99 8.08 15.71 18.61
CA GLN A 99 9.48 16.14 18.79
C GLN A 99 9.60 17.65 19.02
N GLU A 100 8.68 18.47 18.51
CA GLU A 100 8.67 19.91 18.77
C GLU A 100 8.26 20.25 20.23
N ALA A 101 7.66 19.30 20.96
CA ALA A 101 7.31 19.42 22.37
C ALA A 101 8.51 19.22 23.34
N GLU A 102 9.56 18.50 22.93
CA GLU A 102 10.74 18.21 23.76
C GLU A 102 11.76 19.36 23.91
N PRO A 103 12.02 20.25 22.92
CA PRO A 103 12.99 21.34 23.11
C PRO A 103 12.45 22.53 23.91
N VAL A 104 11.13 22.65 24.10
CA VAL A 104 10.51 23.76 24.85
C VAL A 104 10.33 23.40 26.33
N ALA A 105 10.06 22.14 26.66
CA ALA A 105 9.86 21.69 28.04
C ALA A 105 11.17 21.47 28.83
N ALA A 106 12.33 21.38 28.16
CA ALA A 106 13.64 21.26 28.79
C ALA A 106 14.30 22.63 29.12
N GLN A 107 13.59 23.73 28.87
CA GLN A 107 14.00 25.10 29.23
C GLN A 107 12.99 25.74 30.19
N GLU A 108 12.68 25.08 31.30
CA GLU A 108 12.04 25.68 32.49
C GLU A 108 12.81 25.34 33.75
#